data_AF-A0A7C6KBI6-F1
#
_entry.id   AF-A0A7C6KBI6-F1
#
_cell.length_a   1.000
_cell.length_b   1.000
_cell.length_c   1.000
_cell.angle_alpha   90.00
_cell.angle_beta   90.00
_cell.angle_gamma   90.00
#
_symmetry.space_group_name_H-M   'P 1'
#
loop_
_entity.id
_entity.type
_entity.pdbx_description
1 polymer ?
#
loop_
_entity_poly.entity_id
_entity_poly.type
_entity_poly.pdbx_seq_one_letter_code
_entity_poly.pdbx_strand_id
1 'polypeptide(L)'
;VMLVYAFSREGFKYGASGFLNTDWGDYGHYQPLGLSFTGYIFGAEQSWNAGETGKDEFELALKQLFFKNNREFQVWELLKYSNTIDELQTGFKTKTIYAFFDDPLRGISLEPNDKMEPIPLETFKKYYETVSQAWDCCQQLGDTKFEKELKLAAWMSFYTAKKGIYSHELRELIASGNLTTDEILNQVAKLKELYQELVFIQDFFSEVWNLRARPEGKEISLLYFSKLSVQFYELVKWLNKQRVRLAAGREAEGLDAYQGMNDYTTLWTQDFSNLWDRAYPWN
;
A
#
# COMPACT_ATOMS: atom_id res chain seq x y z
N VAL A 1 14.64 -3.61 10.58
CA VAL A 1 15.50 -3.26 11.74
C VAL A 1 16.05 -4.51 12.42
N MET A 2 15.23 -5.44 12.96
CA MET A 2 15.76 -6.62 13.69
C MET A 2 16.72 -7.53 12.89
N LEU A 3 16.49 -7.73 11.58
CA LEU A 3 17.38 -8.56 10.75
C LEU A 3 18.76 -7.94 10.53
N VAL A 4 18.83 -6.62 10.29
CA VAL A 4 20.11 -5.92 10.11
C VAL A 4 20.95 -5.99 11.39
N TYR A 5 20.31 -5.78 12.55
CA TYR A 5 20.97 -5.93 13.85
C TYR A 5 21.57 -7.33 14.04
N ALA A 6 20.77 -8.38 13.81
CA ALA A 6 21.22 -9.75 13.98
C ALA A 6 22.33 -10.15 12.99
N PHE A 7 22.21 -9.77 11.72
CA PHE A 7 23.20 -10.11 10.70
C PHE A 7 24.52 -9.34 10.86
N SER A 8 24.50 -8.10 11.33
CA SER A 8 25.74 -7.36 11.63
C SER A 8 26.54 -8.06 12.74
N ARG A 9 25.87 -8.50 13.81
CA ARG A 9 26.52 -9.22 14.92
C ARG A 9 27.08 -10.59 14.52
N GLU A 10 26.28 -11.39 13.81
CA GLU A 10 26.75 -12.69 13.32
C GLU A 10 27.85 -12.52 12.27
N GLY A 11 27.73 -11.54 11.37
CA GLY A 11 28.78 -11.20 10.40
C GLY A 11 30.11 -10.92 11.08
N PHE A 12 30.11 -10.03 12.08
CA PHE A 12 31.31 -9.71 12.86
C PHE A 12 31.89 -10.96 13.56
N LYS A 13 31.04 -11.75 14.22
CA LYS A 13 31.44 -13.00 14.89
C LYS A 13 32.11 -14.01 13.96
N TYR A 14 31.72 -14.07 12.69
CA TYR A 14 32.32 -14.96 11.68
C TYR A 14 33.40 -14.27 10.82
N GLY A 15 33.83 -13.06 11.18
CA GLY A 15 34.94 -12.37 10.52
C GLY A 15 34.57 -11.70 9.19
N ALA A 16 33.30 -11.37 8.96
CA ALA A 16 32.90 -10.53 7.84
C ALA A 16 33.57 -9.15 7.93
N SER A 17 34.15 -8.69 6.83
CA SER A 17 34.84 -7.39 6.76
C SER A 17 33.91 -6.22 6.42
N GLY A 18 32.62 -6.47 6.21
CA GLY A 18 31.65 -5.45 5.82
C GLY A 18 30.23 -6.00 5.70
N PHE A 19 29.29 -5.08 5.47
CA PHE A 19 27.86 -5.35 5.40
C PHE A 19 27.26 -4.72 4.14
N LEU A 20 26.50 -5.49 3.36
CA LEU A 20 25.75 -4.98 2.21
C LEU A 20 24.29 -4.77 2.60
N ASN A 21 23.87 -3.51 2.70
CA ASN A 21 22.47 -3.16 2.92
C ASN A 21 21.79 -2.90 1.58
N THR A 22 20.77 -3.70 1.25
CA THR A 22 20.07 -3.64 -0.03
C THR A 22 18.66 -3.10 0.13
N ASP A 23 18.25 -2.22 -0.78
CA ASP A 23 16.88 -1.74 -0.91
C ASP A 23 16.35 -2.07 -2.29
N TRP A 24 15.33 -2.93 -2.31
CA TRP A 24 14.81 -3.54 -3.52
C TRP A 24 13.52 -2.86 -3.94
N GLY A 25 13.49 -2.44 -5.19
CA GLY A 25 12.34 -1.79 -5.84
C GLY A 25 11.33 -2.74 -6.43
N ASP A 26 10.91 -3.74 -5.66
CA ASP A 26 9.97 -4.76 -6.13
C ASP A 26 8.73 -4.12 -6.77
N TYR A 27 8.29 -4.69 -7.90
CA TYR A 27 7.10 -4.25 -8.63
C TYR A 27 7.16 -2.80 -9.13
N GLY A 28 8.32 -2.31 -9.55
CA GLY A 28 8.44 -0.97 -10.15
C GLY A 28 8.64 0.16 -9.13
N HIS A 29 9.10 -0.18 -7.92
CA HIS A 29 9.55 0.75 -6.88
C HIS A 29 8.56 1.88 -6.57
N TYR A 30 7.30 1.53 -6.33
CA TYR A 30 6.23 2.49 -5.99
C TYR A 30 6.43 3.16 -4.61
N GLN A 31 7.39 2.69 -3.81
CA GLN A 31 7.68 3.27 -2.50
C GLN A 31 8.62 4.48 -2.64
N PRO A 32 8.34 5.61 -1.96
CA PRO A 32 9.25 6.75 -2.01
C PRO A 32 10.60 6.44 -1.34
N LEU A 33 11.70 6.67 -2.05
CA LEU A 33 13.07 6.36 -1.59
C LEU A 33 13.41 6.98 -0.22
N GLY A 34 12.84 8.15 0.12
CA GLY A 34 13.04 8.77 1.42
C GLY A 34 12.67 7.88 2.61
N LEU A 35 11.71 6.96 2.45
CA LEU A 35 11.34 6.02 3.52
C LEU A 35 12.43 4.97 3.80
N SER A 36 13.31 4.70 2.83
CA SER A 36 14.43 3.77 2.99
C SER A 36 15.62 4.38 3.73
N PHE A 37 15.69 5.71 3.86
CA PHE A 37 16.84 6.39 4.47
C PHE A 37 17.08 5.98 5.92
N THR A 38 16.03 5.76 6.71
CA THR A 38 16.20 5.30 8.09
C THR A 38 16.75 3.87 8.15
N GLY A 39 16.43 3.04 7.16
CA GLY A 39 17.03 1.72 6.96
C GLY A 39 18.51 1.80 6.54
N TYR A 40 18.88 2.76 5.69
CA TYR A 40 20.29 3.01 5.33
C TYR A 40 21.12 3.47 6.52
N ILE A 41 20.61 4.45 7.28
CA ILE A 41 21.25 4.98 8.48
C ILE A 41 21.40 3.86 9.52
N PHE A 42 20.38 3.02 9.69
CA PHE A 42 20.49 1.84 10.57
C PHE A 42 21.56 0.87 10.09
N GLY A 43 21.60 0.53 8.80
CA GLY A 43 22.65 -0.34 8.24
C GLY A 43 24.05 0.22 8.44
N ALA A 44 24.24 1.53 8.24
CA ALA A 44 25.52 2.21 8.46
C ALA A 44 25.94 2.11 9.94
N GLU A 45 25.06 2.45 10.87
CA GLU A 45 25.34 2.38 12.32
C GLU A 45 25.75 0.97 12.74
N GLN A 46 24.95 -0.02 12.34
CA GLN A 46 25.18 -1.42 12.72
C GLN A 46 26.45 -2.00 12.09
N SER A 47 26.84 -1.53 10.89
CA SER A 47 28.08 -1.92 10.24
C SER A 47 29.32 -1.32 10.90
N TRP A 48 29.19 -0.14 11.51
CA TRP A 48 30.29 0.58 12.15
C TRP A 48 30.60 0.04 13.54
N ASN A 49 29.57 -0.28 14.32
CA ASN A 49 29.69 -0.66 15.73
C ASN A 49 29.52 -2.17 15.99
N ALA A 50 29.48 -2.99 14.94
CA ALA A 50 29.24 -4.44 15.01
C ALA A 50 27.91 -4.85 15.69
N GLY A 51 26.90 -3.99 15.61
CA GLY A 51 25.57 -4.22 16.16
C GLY A 51 25.45 -4.03 17.67
N GLU A 52 26.26 -3.15 18.25
CA GLU A 52 26.19 -2.80 19.67
C GLU A 52 25.06 -1.82 19.98
N THR A 53 24.74 -0.87 19.09
CA THR A 53 23.64 0.08 19.31
C THR A 53 22.29 -0.63 19.23
N GLY A 54 21.55 -0.56 20.34
CA GLY A 54 20.20 -1.10 20.46
C GLY A 54 19.17 -0.29 19.67
N LYS A 55 17.99 -0.87 19.47
CA LYS A 55 16.90 -0.23 18.72
C LYS A 55 16.47 1.11 19.33
N ASP A 56 16.26 1.17 20.64
CA ASP A 56 15.72 2.36 21.30
C ASP A 56 16.74 3.51 21.31
N GLU A 57 18.02 3.19 21.51
CA GLU A 57 19.13 4.13 21.39
C GLU A 57 19.22 4.69 19.97
N PHE A 58 19.14 3.82 18.96
CA PHE A 58 19.13 4.22 17.56
C PHE A 58 17.96 5.14 17.24
N GLU A 59 16.74 4.79 17.64
CA GLU A 59 15.55 5.58 17.33
C GLU A 59 15.59 6.95 18.02
N LEU A 60 16.15 7.04 19.23
CA LEU A 60 16.40 8.31 19.91
C LEU A 60 17.39 9.18 19.14
N ALA A 61 18.51 8.61 18.68
CA ALA A 61 19.50 9.33 17.88
C ALA A 61 18.92 9.76 16.52
N LEU A 62 18.19 8.87 15.84
CA LEU A 62 17.53 9.13 14.57
C LEU A 62 16.55 10.31 14.68
N LYS A 63 15.75 10.35 15.76
CA LYS A 63 14.85 11.47 16.06
C LYS A 63 15.58 12.82 16.14
N GLN A 64 16.79 12.84 16.71
CA GLN A 64 17.55 14.07 16.94
C GLN A 64 18.36 14.50 15.72
N LEU A 65 18.88 13.55 14.94
CA LEU A 65 19.90 13.81 13.91
C LEU A 65 19.34 13.83 12.49
N PHE A 66 18.26 13.10 12.22
CA PHE A 66 17.72 12.95 10.86
C PHE A 66 16.46 13.79 10.63
N PHE A 67 15.50 13.72 11.55
CA PHE A 67 14.22 14.40 11.40
C PHE A 67 14.36 15.89 11.72
N LYS A 68 13.80 16.74 10.86
CA LYS A 68 13.85 18.21 11.03
C LYS A 68 13.04 18.68 12.24
N ASN A 69 11.99 17.94 12.58
CA ASN A 69 11.08 18.27 13.66
C ASN A 69 10.35 17.01 14.19
N ASN A 70 9.71 17.15 15.36
CA ASN A 70 8.97 16.05 16.00
C ASN A 70 7.82 15.52 15.13
N ARG A 71 7.27 16.33 14.22
CA ARG A 71 6.13 15.95 13.37
C ARG A 71 6.56 14.97 12.29
N GLU A 72 7.69 15.21 11.61
CA GLU A 72 8.24 14.26 10.65
C GLU A 72 8.53 12.91 11.30
N PHE A 73 9.14 12.92 12.50
CA PHE A 73 9.38 11.69 13.28
C PHE A 73 8.08 10.97 13.61
N GLN A 74 7.05 11.70 14.08
CA GLN A 74 5.76 11.10 14.44
C GLN A 74 5.05 10.47 13.24
N VAL A 75 5.04 11.13 12.08
CA VAL A 75 4.46 10.56 10.85
C VAL A 75 5.22 9.30 10.44
N TRP A 76 6.55 9.35 10.43
CA TRP A 76 7.38 8.18 10.12
C TRP A 76 7.14 7.03 11.11
N GLU A 77 7.02 7.31 12.40
CA GLU A 77 6.79 6.31 13.43
C GLU A 77 5.43 5.63 13.27
N LEU A 78 4.37 6.39 12.99
CA LEU A 78 3.04 5.86 12.72
C LEU A 78 3.04 4.97 11.46
N LEU A 79 3.71 5.41 10.39
CA LEU A 79 3.88 4.61 9.16
C LEU A 79 4.65 3.32 9.43
N LYS A 80 5.74 3.38 10.19
CA LYS A 80 6.52 2.22 10.61
C LYS A 80 5.65 1.24 11.40
N TYR A 81 4.92 1.73 12.41
CA TYR A 81 4.05 0.91 13.25
C TYR A 81 2.90 0.26 12.46
N SER A 82 2.35 0.99 11.47
CA SER A 82 1.30 0.46 10.60
C SER A 82 1.73 -0.79 9.82
N ASN A 83 3.03 -0.91 9.49
CA ASN A 83 3.61 -2.08 8.83
C ASN A 83 3.94 -3.22 9.80
N THR A 84 3.83 -3.01 11.12
CA THR A 84 4.08 -4.02 12.14
C THR A 84 2.82 -4.68 12.69
N ILE A 85 1.66 -4.45 12.08
CA ILE A 85 0.43 -5.16 12.41
C ILE A 85 0.55 -6.60 11.88
N ASP A 86 0.56 -7.58 12.79
CA ASP A 86 0.87 -8.99 12.50
C ASP A 86 0.07 -9.56 11.32
N GLU A 87 -1.23 -9.29 11.24
CA GLU A 87 -2.10 -9.82 10.17
C GLU A 87 -1.83 -9.19 8.79
N LEU A 88 -1.12 -8.06 8.74
CA LEU A 88 -0.66 -7.40 7.52
C LEU A 88 0.73 -7.86 7.10
N GLN A 89 1.46 -8.60 7.94
CA GLN A 89 2.78 -9.10 7.61
C GLN A 89 2.68 -10.36 6.75
N THR A 90 3.64 -10.46 5.83
CA THR A 90 4.04 -11.71 5.18
C THR A 90 5.52 -11.91 5.49
N GLY A 91 6.11 -13.04 5.10
CA GLY A 91 7.51 -13.33 5.42
C GLY A 91 8.52 -12.22 5.05
N PHE A 92 8.29 -11.49 3.96
CA PHE A 92 9.21 -10.44 3.49
C PHE A 92 8.53 -9.17 2.94
N LYS A 93 7.20 -9.10 2.96
CA LYS A 93 6.37 -8.00 2.41
C LYS A 93 5.20 -7.68 3.34
N THR A 94 4.51 -6.56 3.10
CA THR A 94 3.22 -6.27 3.73
C THR A 94 2.07 -6.47 2.75
N LYS A 95 0.92 -6.94 3.23
CA LYS A 95 -0.27 -7.20 2.41
C LYS A 95 -0.94 -5.93 1.89
N THR A 96 -0.62 -4.78 2.49
CA THR A 96 -1.28 -3.49 2.23
C THR A 96 -1.07 -2.98 0.82
N ILE A 97 0.05 -3.31 0.15
CA ILE A 97 0.23 -2.91 -1.25
C ILE A 97 -0.74 -3.61 -2.19
N TYR A 98 -1.00 -4.90 -1.95
CA TYR A 98 -2.00 -5.62 -2.71
C TYR A 98 -3.36 -4.99 -2.45
N ALA A 99 -3.70 -4.75 -1.18
CA ALA A 99 -4.94 -4.07 -0.83
C ALA A 99 -5.08 -2.67 -1.49
N PHE A 100 -4.00 -1.90 -1.66
CA PHE A 100 -4.04 -0.60 -2.34
C PHE A 100 -4.45 -0.74 -3.81
N PHE A 101 -3.86 -1.67 -4.55
CA PHE A 101 -4.15 -1.87 -5.97
C PHE A 101 -5.28 -2.87 -6.24
N ASP A 102 -5.79 -3.58 -5.23
CA ASP A 102 -6.74 -4.67 -5.44
C ASP A 102 -8.08 -4.23 -6.02
N ASP A 103 -8.73 -5.16 -6.73
CA ASP A 103 -10.14 -4.99 -7.09
C ASP A 103 -10.99 -4.82 -5.81
N PRO A 104 -11.92 -3.84 -5.75
CA PRO A 104 -12.66 -3.53 -4.52
C PRO A 104 -13.64 -4.61 -4.05
N LEU A 105 -13.91 -5.65 -4.83
CA LEU A 105 -14.82 -6.73 -4.44
C LEU A 105 -14.11 -8.07 -4.27
N ARG A 106 -13.17 -8.39 -5.16
CA ARG A 106 -12.56 -9.72 -5.29
C ARG A 106 -11.03 -9.69 -5.37
N GLY A 107 -10.42 -8.60 -4.91
CA GLY A 107 -8.98 -8.50 -4.77
C GLY A 107 -8.39 -9.60 -3.88
N ILE A 108 -7.11 -9.90 -4.08
CA ILE A 108 -6.42 -10.99 -3.38
C ILE A 108 -6.26 -10.71 -1.88
N SER A 109 -6.39 -9.46 -1.43
CA SER A 109 -6.47 -9.12 -0.01
C SER A 109 -7.81 -9.43 0.63
N LEU A 110 -8.82 -9.83 -0.13
CA LEU A 110 -10.19 -10.03 0.34
C LEU A 110 -10.67 -11.48 0.19
N GLU A 111 -9.99 -12.31 -0.61
CA GLU A 111 -10.35 -13.71 -0.85
C GLU A 111 -9.19 -14.66 -0.46
N PRO A 112 -9.49 -15.85 0.10
CA PRO A 112 -8.49 -16.89 0.30
C PRO A 112 -7.76 -17.23 -1.01
N ASN A 113 -6.44 -17.32 -0.95
CA ASN A 113 -5.61 -17.68 -2.10
C ASN A 113 -4.29 -18.31 -1.63
N ASP A 114 -3.50 -18.81 -2.57
CA ASP A 114 -2.22 -19.47 -2.33
C ASP A 114 -1.07 -18.51 -1.95
N LYS A 115 -1.24 -17.20 -2.16
CA LYS A 115 -0.19 -16.19 -1.94
C LYS A 115 -0.26 -15.60 -0.54
N MET A 116 -1.46 -15.34 -0.02
CA MET A 116 -1.66 -14.79 1.32
C MET A 116 -3.06 -15.02 1.86
N GLU A 117 -3.16 -15.14 3.18
CA GLU A 117 -4.44 -15.06 3.88
C GLU A 117 -5.09 -13.68 3.71
N PRO A 118 -6.42 -13.62 3.53
CA PRO A 118 -7.14 -12.36 3.36
C PRO A 118 -6.99 -11.47 4.59
N ILE A 119 -7.10 -10.17 4.39
CA ILE A 119 -7.04 -9.17 5.47
C ILE A 119 -8.45 -9.05 6.08
N PRO A 120 -8.64 -9.38 7.37
CA PRO A 120 -9.92 -9.22 8.05
C PRO A 120 -10.35 -7.74 8.13
N LEU A 121 -11.66 -7.50 8.20
CA LEU A 121 -12.22 -6.16 8.42
C LEU A 121 -11.64 -5.49 9.68
N GLU A 122 -11.53 -6.23 10.79
CA GLU A 122 -10.98 -5.69 12.03
C GLU A 122 -9.50 -5.29 11.89
N THR A 123 -8.73 -5.99 11.06
CA THR A 123 -7.36 -5.58 10.74
C THR A 123 -7.34 -4.28 9.93
N PHE A 124 -8.25 -4.10 8.96
CA PHE A 124 -8.37 -2.82 8.25
C PHE A 124 -8.79 -1.68 9.17
N LYS A 125 -9.67 -1.92 10.15
CA LYS A 125 -10.05 -0.91 11.16
C LYS A 125 -8.87 -0.53 12.06
N LYS A 126 -8.13 -1.51 12.59
CA LYS A 126 -6.90 -1.27 13.35
C LYS A 126 -5.85 -0.51 12.54
N TYR A 127 -5.70 -0.87 11.26
CA TYR A 127 -4.81 -0.16 10.35
C TYR A 127 -5.28 1.28 10.16
N TYR A 128 -6.57 1.50 9.89
CA TYR A 128 -7.20 2.82 9.75
C TYR A 128 -6.94 3.73 10.96
N GLU A 129 -7.09 3.21 12.18
CA GLU A 129 -6.82 3.97 13.41
C GLU A 129 -5.40 4.52 13.45
N THR A 130 -4.43 3.76 12.96
CA THR A 130 -3.01 4.17 12.94
C THR A 130 -2.74 5.15 11.80
N VAL A 131 -3.19 4.83 10.58
CA VAL A 131 -2.82 5.59 9.38
C VAL A 131 -3.64 6.88 9.23
N SER A 132 -4.82 6.97 9.83
CA SER A 132 -5.58 8.22 9.92
C SER A 132 -4.82 9.26 10.75
N GLN A 133 -4.21 8.85 11.87
CA GLN A 133 -3.32 9.71 12.65
C GLN A 133 -2.09 10.15 11.85
N ALA A 134 -1.49 9.24 11.06
CA ALA A 134 -0.37 9.59 10.20
C ALA A 134 -0.78 10.62 9.14
N TRP A 135 -1.94 10.42 8.52
CA TRP A 135 -2.51 11.30 7.52
C TRP A 135 -2.84 12.69 8.07
N ASP A 136 -3.53 12.76 9.22
CA ASP A 136 -3.86 14.02 9.89
C ASP A 136 -2.59 14.77 10.32
N CYS A 137 -1.63 14.05 10.90
CA CYS A 137 -0.37 14.63 11.35
C CYS A 137 0.45 15.20 10.18
N CYS A 138 0.44 14.53 9.02
CA CYS A 138 1.22 14.95 7.85
C CYS A 138 0.65 16.18 7.12
N GLN A 139 -0.63 16.53 7.33
CA GLN A 139 -1.22 17.73 6.70
C GLN A 139 -0.51 19.03 7.07
N GLN A 140 0.13 19.06 8.23
CA GLN A 140 0.86 20.23 8.74
C GLN A 140 2.36 20.21 8.39
N LEU A 141 2.83 19.21 7.66
CA LEU A 141 4.21 19.19 7.16
C LEU A 141 4.41 20.20 6.04
N GLY A 142 5.64 20.68 5.88
CA GLY A 142 6.05 21.52 4.77
C GLY A 142 6.17 20.73 3.46
N ASP A 143 6.94 21.27 2.52
CA ASP A 143 7.05 20.76 1.16
C ASP A 143 8.49 20.38 0.78
N THR A 144 9.34 20.08 1.76
CA THR A 144 10.63 19.45 1.46
C THR A 144 10.41 18.10 0.77
N LYS A 145 11.44 17.58 0.08
CA LYS A 145 11.34 16.29 -0.61
C LYS A 145 10.86 15.19 0.32
N PHE A 146 11.49 15.08 1.49
CA PHE A 146 11.15 14.07 2.47
C PHE A 146 9.76 14.25 3.08
N GLU A 147 9.33 15.49 3.35
CA GLU A 147 7.96 15.75 3.83
C GLU A 147 6.90 15.35 2.79
N LYS A 148 7.14 15.58 1.49
CA LYS A 148 6.23 15.11 0.43
C LYS A 148 6.18 13.59 0.33
N GLU A 149 7.31 12.92 0.51
CA GLU A 149 7.39 11.46 0.56
C GLU A 149 6.61 10.88 1.74
N LEU A 150 6.72 11.50 2.93
CA LEU A 150 5.92 11.14 4.11
C LEU A 150 4.42 11.37 3.87
N LYS A 151 4.04 12.51 3.28
CA LYS A 151 2.65 12.83 2.93
C LYS A 151 2.07 11.78 1.97
N LEU A 152 2.80 11.40 0.92
CA LEU A 152 2.34 10.41 -0.05
C LEU A 152 2.15 9.05 0.61
N ALA A 153 3.11 8.61 1.41
CA ALA A 153 3.05 7.34 2.12
C ALA A 153 1.87 7.28 3.11
N ALA A 154 1.63 8.36 3.85
CA ALA A 154 0.49 8.51 4.74
C ALA A 154 -0.83 8.47 3.96
N TRP A 155 -0.92 9.19 2.84
CA TRP A 155 -2.13 9.20 2.02
C TRP A 155 -2.45 7.84 1.43
N MET A 156 -1.47 7.17 0.82
CA MET A 156 -1.65 5.84 0.24
C MET A 156 -2.06 4.81 1.31
N SER A 157 -1.45 4.87 2.49
CA SER A 157 -1.80 4.00 3.62
C SER A 157 -3.22 4.25 4.12
N PHE A 158 -3.60 5.52 4.30
CA PHE A 158 -4.94 5.92 4.69
C PHE A 158 -6.01 5.52 3.67
N TYR A 159 -5.74 5.75 2.40
CA TYR A 159 -6.59 5.31 1.29
C TYR A 159 -6.77 3.80 1.28
N THR A 160 -5.69 3.03 1.47
CA THR A 160 -5.74 1.56 1.54
C THR A 160 -6.70 1.10 2.64
N ALA A 161 -6.61 1.71 3.83
CA ALA A 161 -7.48 1.36 4.95
C ALA A 161 -8.95 1.68 4.64
N LYS A 162 -9.23 2.89 4.13
CA LYS A 162 -10.58 3.30 3.71
C LYS A 162 -11.17 2.36 2.66
N LYS A 163 -10.41 2.08 1.60
CA LYS A 163 -10.85 1.19 0.51
C LYS A 163 -11.10 -0.23 1.02
N GLY A 164 -10.24 -0.74 1.90
CA GLY A 164 -10.40 -2.07 2.51
C GLY A 164 -11.68 -2.19 3.36
N ILE A 165 -11.95 -1.20 4.22
CA ILE A 165 -13.19 -1.13 5.01
C ILE A 165 -14.41 -1.08 4.07
N TYR A 166 -14.40 -0.17 3.10
CA TYR A 166 -15.45 -0.04 2.11
C TYR A 166 -15.73 -1.36 1.37
N SER A 167 -14.68 -2.06 0.98
CA SER A 167 -14.76 -3.34 0.26
C SER A 167 -15.45 -4.41 1.10
N HIS A 168 -15.12 -4.52 2.38
CA HIS A 168 -15.77 -5.45 3.31
C HIS A 168 -17.24 -5.09 3.54
N GLU A 169 -17.56 -3.83 3.78
CA GLU A 169 -18.94 -3.35 3.97
C GLU A 169 -19.80 -3.62 2.75
N LEU A 170 -19.29 -3.36 1.54
CA LEU A 170 -20.01 -3.63 0.30
C LEU A 170 -20.23 -5.13 0.10
N ARG A 171 -19.23 -5.97 0.39
CA ARG A 171 -19.36 -7.43 0.29
C ARG A 171 -20.41 -7.97 1.27
N GLU A 172 -20.43 -7.47 2.50
CA GLU A 172 -21.44 -7.83 3.50
C GLU A 172 -22.84 -7.42 3.03
N LEU A 173 -22.98 -6.20 2.52
CA LEU A 173 -24.24 -5.71 1.95
C LEU A 173 -24.73 -6.63 0.82
N ILE A 174 -23.85 -7.03 -0.11
CA ILE A 174 -24.16 -7.98 -1.19
C ILE A 174 -24.59 -9.33 -0.62
N ALA A 175 -23.83 -9.89 0.32
CA ALA A 175 -24.11 -11.19 0.91
C ALA A 175 -25.42 -11.22 1.71
N SER A 176 -25.80 -10.09 2.32
CA SER A 176 -27.03 -9.97 3.12
C SER A 176 -28.31 -10.00 2.28
N GLY A 177 -28.21 -9.82 0.95
CA GLY A 177 -29.36 -9.71 0.06
C GLY A 177 -30.12 -8.38 0.18
N ASN A 178 -29.63 -7.44 0.99
CA ASN A 178 -30.28 -6.16 1.27
C ASN A 178 -30.01 -5.06 0.23
N LEU A 179 -29.48 -5.41 -0.96
CA LEU A 179 -29.27 -4.42 -2.00
C LEU A 179 -30.61 -3.86 -2.50
N THR A 180 -30.76 -2.54 -2.40
CA THR A 180 -31.84 -1.78 -3.02
C THR A 180 -31.30 -0.91 -4.15
N THR A 181 -32.18 -0.36 -4.98
CA THR A 181 -31.75 0.60 -6.01
C THR A 181 -31.10 1.84 -5.42
N ASP A 182 -31.60 2.32 -4.28
CA ASP A 182 -31.07 3.50 -3.59
C ASP A 182 -29.72 3.20 -2.95
N GLU A 183 -29.59 2.01 -2.35
CA GLU A 183 -28.31 1.58 -1.79
C GLU A 183 -27.25 1.45 -2.88
N ILE A 184 -27.58 0.91 -4.05
CA ILE A 184 -26.65 0.90 -5.19
C ILE A 184 -26.19 2.31 -5.56
N LEU A 185 -27.11 3.28 -5.62
CA LEU A 185 -26.74 4.66 -5.95
C LEU A 185 -25.83 5.28 -4.88
N ASN A 186 -26.08 5.00 -3.60
CA ASN A 186 -25.20 5.41 -2.49
C ASN A 186 -23.80 4.80 -2.64
N GLN A 187 -23.71 3.51 -2.98
CA GLN A 187 -22.43 2.83 -3.17
C GLN A 187 -21.67 3.36 -4.39
N VAL A 188 -22.36 3.68 -5.49
CA VAL A 188 -21.75 4.33 -6.66
C VAL A 188 -21.21 5.73 -6.32
N ALA A 189 -21.89 6.50 -5.46
CA ALA A 189 -21.37 7.78 -5.00
C ALA A 189 -20.09 7.62 -4.18
N LYS A 190 -20.05 6.68 -3.22
CA LYS A 190 -18.85 6.36 -2.43
C LYS A 190 -17.69 5.88 -3.32
N LEU A 191 -17.95 5.03 -4.32
CA LEU A 191 -16.94 4.60 -5.29
C LEU A 191 -16.37 5.76 -6.08
N LYS A 192 -17.22 6.72 -6.47
CA LYS A 192 -16.77 7.92 -7.18
C LYS A 192 -15.83 8.76 -6.32
N GLU A 193 -16.11 8.91 -5.03
CA GLU A 193 -15.21 9.61 -4.09
C GLU A 193 -13.86 8.89 -3.96
N LEU A 194 -13.87 7.56 -3.77
CA LEU A 194 -12.64 6.75 -3.73
C LEU A 194 -11.85 6.81 -5.05
N TYR A 195 -12.54 6.86 -6.19
CA TYR A 195 -11.90 7.01 -7.50
C TYR A 195 -11.28 8.40 -7.67
N GLN A 196 -11.99 9.47 -7.27
CA GLN A 196 -11.45 10.83 -7.33
C GLN A 196 -10.21 10.96 -6.45
N GLU A 197 -10.24 10.40 -5.24
CA GLU A 197 -9.07 10.38 -4.35
C GLU A 197 -7.90 9.59 -4.98
N LEU A 198 -8.14 8.45 -5.63
CA LEU A 198 -7.12 7.69 -6.34
C LEU A 198 -6.41 8.53 -7.42
N VAL A 199 -7.16 9.31 -8.21
CA VAL A 199 -6.61 10.18 -9.26
C VAL A 199 -5.68 11.23 -8.64
N PHE A 200 -6.09 11.87 -7.54
CA PHE A 200 -5.22 12.82 -6.85
C PHE A 200 -3.96 12.16 -6.26
N ILE A 201 -4.08 10.95 -5.73
CA ILE A 201 -2.92 10.17 -5.27
C ILE A 201 -1.98 9.85 -6.44
N GLN A 202 -2.51 9.47 -7.60
CA GLN A 202 -1.69 9.19 -8.80
C GLN A 202 -0.90 10.42 -9.27
N ASP A 203 -1.54 11.59 -9.27
CA ASP A 203 -0.89 12.85 -9.63
C ASP A 203 0.21 13.20 -8.62
N PHE A 204 -0.09 13.09 -7.32
CA PHE A 204 0.89 13.37 -6.27
C PHE A 204 2.03 12.33 -6.24
N PHE A 205 1.74 11.06 -6.50
CA PHE A 205 2.75 10.02 -6.73
C PHE A 205 3.70 10.42 -7.85
N SER A 206 3.16 10.91 -8.97
CA SER A 206 3.96 11.34 -10.11
C SER A 206 4.87 12.52 -9.79
N GLU A 207 4.39 13.46 -8.98
CA GLU A 207 5.17 14.58 -8.48
C GLU A 207 6.32 14.09 -7.59
N VAL A 208 6.01 13.24 -6.60
CA VAL A 208 7.00 12.72 -5.64
C VAL A 208 8.07 11.87 -6.32
N TRP A 209 7.69 11.02 -7.28
CA TRP A 209 8.64 10.24 -8.08
C TRP A 209 9.71 11.14 -8.73
N ASN A 210 9.27 12.23 -9.36
CA ASN A 210 10.15 13.16 -10.07
C ASN A 210 11.14 13.91 -9.14
N LEU A 211 10.95 13.85 -7.81
CA LEU A 211 11.88 14.48 -6.86
C LEU A 211 13.23 13.74 -6.76
N ARG A 212 13.25 12.44 -7.08
CA ARG A 212 14.40 11.55 -6.85
C ARG A 212 14.70 10.57 -7.98
N ALA A 213 13.73 10.24 -8.83
CA ALA A 213 13.91 9.29 -9.93
C ALA A 213 13.78 9.98 -11.29
N ARG A 214 14.36 9.35 -12.32
CA ARG A 214 14.17 9.80 -13.69
C ARG A 214 12.73 9.49 -14.14
N PRO A 215 12.19 10.19 -15.15
CA PRO A 215 10.83 9.92 -15.63
C PRO A 215 10.60 8.47 -16.08
N GLU A 216 11.62 7.82 -16.62
CA GLU A 216 11.58 6.42 -17.07
C GLU A 216 11.39 5.45 -15.89
N GLY A 217 10.58 4.41 -16.09
CA GLY A 217 10.21 3.41 -15.09
C GLY A 217 8.95 3.77 -14.31
N LYS A 218 8.57 5.06 -14.25
CA LYS A 218 7.35 5.50 -13.55
C LYS A 218 6.09 4.91 -14.17
N GLU A 219 6.10 4.71 -15.48
CA GLU A 219 4.99 4.17 -16.27
C GLU A 219 4.48 2.83 -15.73
N ILE A 220 5.35 1.99 -15.15
CA ILE A 220 4.97 0.72 -14.53
C ILE A 220 4.07 0.97 -13.32
N SER A 221 4.47 1.89 -12.44
CA SER A 221 3.65 2.26 -11.29
C SER A 221 2.32 2.91 -11.72
N LEU A 222 2.35 3.79 -12.71
CA LEU A 222 1.14 4.43 -13.26
C LEU A 222 0.20 3.44 -13.95
N LEU A 223 0.73 2.35 -14.50
CA LEU A 223 -0.08 1.27 -15.03
C LEU A 223 -0.92 0.61 -13.93
N TYR A 224 -0.39 0.40 -12.72
CA TYR A 224 -1.20 -0.14 -11.62
C TYR A 224 -2.36 0.77 -11.22
N PHE A 225 -2.13 2.09 -11.13
CA PHE A 225 -3.21 3.07 -10.91
C PHE A 225 -4.26 3.02 -12.02
N SER A 226 -3.82 2.90 -13.27
CA SER A 226 -4.70 2.81 -14.44
C SER A 226 -5.53 1.51 -14.40
N LYS A 227 -4.93 0.39 -14.04
CA LYS A 227 -5.66 -0.89 -13.95
C LYS A 227 -6.67 -0.88 -12.80
N LEU A 228 -6.33 -0.32 -11.63
CA LEU A 228 -7.29 -0.12 -10.54
C LEU A 228 -8.45 0.80 -10.98
N SER A 229 -8.17 1.85 -11.76
CA SER A 229 -9.21 2.72 -12.33
C SER A 229 -10.20 1.96 -13.20
N VAL A 230 -9.72 0.96 -13.97
CA VAL A 230 -10.60 0.04 -14.71
C VAL A 230 -11.45 -0.81 -13.77
N GLN A 231 -10.91 -1.28 -12.65
CA GLN A 231 -11.69 -2.06 -11.67
C GLN A 231 -12.81 -1.22 -11.01
N PHE A 232 -12.58 0.06 -10.73
CA PHE A 232 -13.65 0.97 -10.31
C PHE A 232 -14.77 1.05 -11.35
N TYR A 233 -14.42 1.15 -12.63
CA TYR A 233 -15.40 1.17 -13.72
C TYR A 233 -16.18 -0.15 -13.82
N GLU A 234 -15.50 -1.30 -13.78
CA GLU A 234 -16.16 -2.61 -13.86
C GLU A 234 -17.11 -2.86 -12.68
N LEU A 235 -16.74 -2.40 -11.47
CA LEU A 235 -17.62 -2.45 -10.31
C LEU A 235 -18.87 -1.59 -10.49
N VAL A 236 -18.73 -0.34 -10.94
CA VAL A 236 -19.88 0.55 -11.21
C VAL A 236 -20.80 -0.05 -12.28
N LYS A 237 -20.22 -0.63 -13.34
CA LYS A 237 -20.97 -1.32 -14.41
C LYS A 237 -21.75 -2.51 -13.86
N TRP A 238 -21.13 -3.33 -13.01
CA TRP A 238 -21.80 -4.45 -12.35
C TRP A 238 -22.92 -3.99 -11.42
N LEU A 239 -22.68 -2.99 -10.56
CA LEU A 239 -23.68 -2.41 -9.68
C LEU A 239 -24.88 -1.86 -10.47
N ASN A 240 -24.64 -1.18 -11.59
CA ASN A 240 -25.73 -0.71 -12.46
C ASN A 240 -26.53 -1.87 -13.07
N LYS A 241 -25.90 -2.99 -13.43
CA LYS A 241 -26.61 -4.21 -13.86
C LYS A 241 -27.54 -4.71 -12.76
N GLN A 242 -27.08 -4.76 -11.51
CA GLN A 242 -27.90 -5.16 -10.37
C GLN A 242 -29.07 -4.19 -10.14
N ARG A 243 -28.83 -2.88 -10.28
CA ARG A 243 -29.86 -1.84 -10.18
C ARG A 243 -30.97 -2.04 -11.22
N VAL A 244 -30.60 -2.34 -12.47
CA VAL A 244 -31.57 -2.60 -13.56
C VAL A 244 -32.35 -3.89 -13.30
N ARG A 245 -31.75 -4.90 -12.67
CA ARG A 245 -32.46 -6.13 -12.28
C ARG A 245 -33.49 -5.85 -11.19
N LEU A 246 -33.09 -5.17 -10.12
CA LEU A 246 -33.96 -4.79 -9.00
C LEU A 246 -35.13 -3.90 -9.47
N ALA A 247 -34.87 -2.93 -10.33
CA ALA A 247 -35.91 -2.08 -10.91
C ALA A 247 -36.93 -2.85 -11.76
N ALA A 248 -36.55 -4.02 -12.29
CA ALA A 248 -37.44 -4.93 -13.02
C ALA A 248 -38.10 -5.99 -12.13
N GLY A 249 -38.01 -5.86 -10.79
CA GLY A 249 -38.58 -6.82 -9.83
C GLY A 249 -37.81 -8.15 -9.76
N ARG A 250 -36.56 -8.20 -10.25
CA ARG A 250 -35.69 -9.38 -10.17
C ARG A 250 -34.68 -9.19 -9.04
N GLU A 251 -34.28 -10.29 -8.42
CA GLU A 251 -33.24 -10.28 -7.40
C GLU A 251 -31.87 -9.86 -7.98
N ALA A 252 -31.08 -9.17 -7.15
CA ALA A 252 -29.69 -8.87 -7.42
C ALA A 252 -28.86 -10.18 -7.43
N GLU A 253 -27.82 -10.21 -8.25
CA GLU A 253 -26.89 -11.32 -8.32
C GLU A 253 -25.88 -11.24 -7.16
N GLY A 254 -25.39 -12.40 -6.72
CA GLY A 254 -24.34 -12.50 -5.72
C GLY A 254 -22.96 -12.11 -6.26
N LEU A 255 -21.98 -12.13 -5.35
CA LEU A 255 -20.58 -11.79 -5.63
C LEU A 255 -19.94 -12.72 -6.69
N ASP A 256 -20.41 -13.96 -6.79
CA ASP A 256 -19.99 -14.97 -7.77
C ASP A 256 -20.28 -14.56 -9.22
N ALA A 257 -21.28 -13.71 -9.45
CA ALA A 257 -21.58 -13.15 -10.75
C ALA A 257 -20.70 -11.94 -11.15
N TYR A 258 -19.84 -11.45 -10.24
CA TYR A 258 -18.91 -10.36 -10.54
C TYR A 258 -17.67 -10.88 -11.26
N GLN A 259 -17.47 -10.40 -12.49
CA GLN A 259 -16.42 -10.84 -13.42
C GLN A 259 -15.30 -9.82 -13.62
N GLY A 260 -15.32 -8.67 -12.94
CA GLY A 260 -14.31 -7.61 -13.11
C GLY A 260 -12.87 -8.10 -12.88
N MET A 261 -12.72 -9.12 -12.03
CA MET A 261 -11.44 -9.73 -11.68
C MET A 261 -10.87 -10.70 -12.73
N ASN A 262 -11.66 -11.20 -13.69
CA ASN A 262 -11.28 -12.36 -14.52
C ASN A 262 -9.96 -12.15 -15.30
N ASP A 263 -9.72 -10.93 -15.78
CA ASP A 263 -8.50 -10.54 -16.50
C ASP A 263 -7.63 -9.54 -15.71
N TYR A 264 -7.91 -9.39 -14.40
CA TYR A 264 -7.20 -8.46 -13.53
C TYR A 264 -6.10 -9.15 -12.73
N THR A 265 -5.00 -8.44 -12.53
CA THR A 265 -3.92 -8.87 -11.63
C THR A 265 -3.38 -7.66 -10.90
N THR A 266 -3.42 -7.69 -9.58
CA THR A 266 -3.16 -6.55 -8.69
C THR A 266 -1.75 -5.99 -8.79
N LEU A 267 -0.76 -6.87 -8.67
CA LEU A 267 0.66 -6.60 -8.92
C LEU A 267 1.19 -7.76 -9.76
N TRP A 268 2.30 -7.55 -10.45
CA TRP A 268 2.96 -8.64 -11.16
C TRP A 268 3.23 -9.82 -10.20
N THR A 269 2.85 -11.03 -10.59
CA THR A 269 3.10 -12.26 -9.83
C THR A 269 4.28 -12.98 -10.45
N GLN A 270 5.06 -13.71 -9.66
CA GLN A 270 6.34 -14.35 -10.06
C GLN A 270 6.28 -15.24 -11.33
N ASP A 271 5.09 -15.47 -11.90
CA ASP A 271 4.85 -16.22 -13.13
C ASP A 271 5.29 -15.50 -14.42
N PHE A 272 5.67 -14.22 -14.39
CA PHE A 272 6.13 -13.47 -15.58
C PHE A 272 5.13 -13.45 -16.75
N SER A 273 3.83 -13.52 -16.47
CA SER A 273 2.77 -13.55 -17.49
C SER A 273 2.60 -12.25 -18.27
N ASN A 274 2.96 -11.09 -17.71
CA ASN A 274 2.94 -9.80 -18.41
C ASN A 274 4.29 -9.51 -19.10
N LEU A 275 4.30 -9.57 -20.45
CA LEU A 275 5.52 -9.38 -21.26
C LEU A 275 5.98 -7.93 -21.37
N TRP A 276 5.10 -6.93 -21.15
CA TRP A 276 5.50 -5.52 -21.14
C TRP A 276 6.51 -5.23 -20.03
N ASP A 277 6.40 -5.95 -18.91
CA ASP A 277 7.27 -5.80 -17.74
C ASP A 277 8.66 -6.44 -17.95
N ARG A 278 8.85 -7.19 -19.06
CA ARG A 278 10.16 -7.71 -19.50
C ARG A 278 10.86 -6.79 -20.50
N ALA A 279 10.17 -5.79 -21.03
CA ALA A 279 10.70 -4.84 -22.00
C ALA A 279 11.58 -3.75 -21.35
N TYR A 280 12.30 -4.10 -20.28
CA TYR A 280 13.41 -3.26 -19.82
C TYR A 280 14.44 -3.21 -20.95
N PRO A 281 14.97 -2.02 -21.31
CA PRO A 281 16.11 -1.95 -22.20
C PRO A 281 17.31 -2.52 -21.44
N TRP A 282 17.59 -3.80 -21.61
CA TRP A 282 18.81 -4.47 -21.15
C TRP A 282 20.01 -4.07 -22.04
N ASN A 283 20.10 -2.79 -22.41
CA ASN A 283 21.18 -2.25 -23.23
C ASN A 283 22.33 -1.79 -22.35
#